data_AF-A0A379WDN2-F1
#
_entry.id   AF-A0A379WDN2-F1
#
_cell.length_a   1.000
_cell.length_b   1.000
_cell.length_c   1.000
_cell.angle_alpha   90.00
_cell.angle_beta   90.00
_cell.angle_gamma   90.00
#
_symmetry.space_group_name_H-M   'P 1'
#
loop_
_entity.id
_entity.type
_entity.pdbx_description
1 polymer ?
#
loop_
_entity_poly.entity_id
_entity_poly.type
_entity_poly.pdbx_seq_one_letter_code
_entity_poly.pdbx_strand_id
1 'polypeptide(L)'
;MAQQLRENTTRQGEIRQQIKQDADNRQRQRALMAEMKQASQQVEDWGYLNALIGSKEGDKFRKFAQGLTLDNLVWLANHQLTRLHGRYLLQRKASDALELEVVDTWQADAVRDTRTLSGGESFLVSLALALALSDLVSHKTRIDSLFLDEGFGTLDSETLDAALDALDRAECQREDHRCD
;
A
#
# COMPACT_ATOMS: atom_id res chain seq x y z
N MET A 1 -80.04 31.66 -13.15
CA MET A 1 -78.85 31.92 -14.01
C MET A 1 -77.72 32.65 -13.29
N ALA A 2 -77.92 33.79 -12.62
CA ALA A 2 -76.83 34.55 -11.98
C ALA A 2 -76.06 33.79 -10.87
N GLN A 3 -76.75 32.90 -10.14
CA GLN A 3 -76.16 32.12 -9.04
C GLN A 3 -75.23 31.00 -9.54
N GLN A 4 -75.65 30.25 -10.58
CA GLN A 4 -74.81 29.27 -11.28
C GLN A 4 -73.59 29.90 -11.95
N LEU A 5 -73.73 31.13 -12.48
CA LEU A 5 -72.60 31.87 -13.02
C LEU A 5 -71.56 32.16 -11.95
N ARG A 6 -71.97 32.67 -10.77
CA ARG A 6 -71.06 32.92 -9.64
C ARG A 6 -70.36 31.65 -9.17
N GLU A 7 -71.10 30.56 -8.96
CA GLU A 7 -70.54 29.26 -8.54
C GLU A 7 -69.49 28.72 -9.52
N ASN A 8 -69.73 28.87 -10.83
CA ASN A 8 -68.74 28.50 -11.85
C ASN A 8 -67.48 29.37 -11.79
N THR A 9 -67.61 30.67 -11.55
CA THR A 9 -66.45 31.56 -11.40
C THR A 9 -65.62 31.21 -10.16
N THR A 10 -66.27 30.87 -9.05
CA THR A 10 -65.59 30.44 -7.82
C THR A 10 -64.83 29.13 -8.05
N ARG A 11 -65.50 28.12 -8.65
CA ARG A 11 -64.85 26.85 -9.03
C ARG A 11 -63.70 27.03 -10.00
N GLN A 12 -63.82 27.91 -10.99
CA GLN A 12 -62.70 28.23 -11.88
C GLN A 12 -61.52 28.83 -11.13
N GLY A 13 -61.76 29.69 -10.13
CA GLY A 13 -60.73 30.25 -9.26
C GLY A 13 -60.03 29.17 -8.44
N GLU A 14 -60.79 28.28 -7.81
CA GLU A 14 -60.27 27.15 -7.03
C GLU A 14 -59.41 26.20 -7.88
N ILE A 15 -59.89 25.82 -9.06
CA ILE A 15 -59.15 24.95 -9.99
C ILE A 15 -57.86 25.63 -10.47
N ARG A 16 -57.90 26.94 -10.79
CA ARG A 16 -56.69 27.69 -11.17
C ARG A 16 -55.67 27.73 -10.03
N GLN A 17 -56.12 27.90 -8.79
CA GLN A 17 -55.25 27.88 -7.63
C GLN A 17 -54.62 26.50 -7.43
N GLN A 18 -55.39 25.42 -7.55
CA GLN A 18 -54.88 24.05 -7.47
C GLN A 18 -53.83 23.75 -8.56
N ILE A 19 -54.05 24.19 -9.80
CA ILE A 19 -53.09 24.02 -10.90
C ILE A 19 -51.78 24.77 -10.60
N LYS A 20 -51.87 26.00 -10.10
CA LYS A 20 -50.69 26.78 -9.71
C LYS A 20 -49.91 26.09 -8.60
N GLN A 21 -50.62 25.56 -7.61
CA GLN A 21 -50.03 24.87 -6.47
C GLN A 21 -49.37 23.53 -6.89
N ASP A 22 -49.99 22.79 -7.82
CA ASP A 22 -49.39 21.59 -8.41
C ASP A 22 -48.12 21.93 -9.20
N ALA A 23 -48.12 23.01 -9.98
CA ALA A 23 -46.94 23.48 -10.72
C ALA A 23 -45.77 23.83 -9.77
N ASP A 24 -46.06 24.59 -8.71
CA ASP A 24 -45.07 24.96 -7.68
C ASP A 24 -44.53 23.72 -6.93
N ASN A 25 -45.40 22.74 -6.65
CA ASN A 25 -45.02 21.48 -6.02
C ASN A 25 -44.14 20.63 -6.93
N ARG A 26 -44.47 20.50 -8.22
CA ARG A 26 -43.64 19.79 -9.20
C ARG A 26 -42.28 20.45 -9.36
N GLN A 27 -42.20 21.77 -9.34
CA GLN A 27 -40.94 22.49 -9.42
C GLN A 27 -40.06 22.22 -8.19
N ARG A 28 -40.64 22.27 -6.98
CA ARG A 28 -39.94 21.90 -5.74
C ARG A 28 -39.49 20.44 -5.74
N GLN A 29 -40.34 19.53 -6.20
CA GLN A 29 -40.02 18.11 -6.28
C GLN A 29 -38.86 17.84 -7.25
N ARG A 30 -38.82 18.54 -8.39
CA ARG A 30 -37.69 18.46 -9.34
C ARG A 30 -36.38 18.97 -8.73
N ALA A 31 -36.43 20.08 -7.98
CA ALA A 31 -35.25 20.61 -7.30
C ALA A 31 -34.71 19.61 -6.26
N LEU A 32 -35.59 19.07 -5.40
CA LEU A 32 -35.23 18.06 -4.41
C LEU A 32 -34.66 16.78 -5.06
N MET A 33 -35.24 16.32 -6.17
CA MET A 33 -34.71 15.17 -6.91
C MET A 33 -33.31 15.44 -7.47
N ALA A 34 -33.03 16.66 -7.94
CA ALA A 34 -31.70 17.04 -8.42
C ALA A 34 -30.68 17.03 -7.27
N GLU A 35 -31.04 17.58 -6.11
CA GLU A 35 -30.20 17.56 -4.91
C GLU A 35 -29.94 16.12 -4.42
N MET A 36 -30.97 15.28 -4.36
CA MET A 36 -30.82 13.86 -3.99
C MET A 36 -29.89 13.12 -4.96
N LYS A 37 -29.99 13.40 -6.26
CA LYS A 37 -29.11 12.80 -7.26
C LYS A 37 -27.65 13.22 -7.05
N GLN A 38 -27.40 14.50 -6.78
CA GLN A 38 -26.06 14.99 -6.47
C GLN A 38 -25.50 14.39 -5.17
N ALA A 39 -26.31 14.32 -4.12
CA ALA A 39 -25.92 13.71 -2.85
C ALA A 39 -25.62 12.20 -3.02
N SER A 40 -26.44 11.49 -3.80
CA SER A 40 -26.21 10.08 -4.10
C SER A 40 -24.89 9.87 -4.86
N GLN A 41 -24.58 10.74 -5.83
CA GLN A 41 -23.32 10.68 -6.56
C GLN A 41 -22.13 10.89 -5.62
N GLN A 42 -22.20 11.90 -4.74
CA GLN A 42 -21.15 12.13 -3.75
C GLN A 42 -20.95 10.91 -2.84
N VAL A 43 -22.03 10.29 -2.36
CA VAL A 43 -21.93 9.08 -1.54
C VAL A 43 -21.29 7.92 -2.31
N GLU A 44 -21.60 7.76 -3.60
CA GLU A 44 -20.99 6.74 -4.45
C GLU A 44 -19.49 7.00 -4.64
N ASP A 45 -19.09 8.25 -4.93
CA ASP A 45 -17.69 8.65 -5.09
C ASP A 45 -16.89 8.43 -3.79
N TRP A 46 -17.46 8.83 -2.63
CA TRP A 46 -16.87 8.57 -1.32
C TRP A 46 -16.81 7.07 -1.00
N GLY A 47 -17.83 6.31 -1.40
CA GLY A 47 -17.87 4.86 -1.25
C GLY A 47 -16.76 4.17 -2.06
N TYR A 48 -16.53 4.60 -3.29
CA TYR A 48 -15.46 4.10 -4.15
C TYR A 48 -14.07 4.39 -3.56
N LEU A 49 -13.82 5.62 -3.13
CA LEU A 49 -12.58 6.01 -2.45
C LEU A 49 -12.37 5.20 -1.15
N ASN A 50 -13.43 5.02 -0.38
CA ASN A 50 -13.39 4.21 0.83
C ASN A 50 -13.13 2.72 0.52
N ALA A 51 -13.60 2.18 -0.61
CA ALA A 51 -13.30 0.81 -0.99
C ALA A 51 -11.81 0.61 -1.34
N LEU A 52 -11.23 1.59 -2.05
CA LEU A 52 -9.84 1.59 -2.50
C LEU A 52 -8.83 1.85 -1.37
N ILE A 53 -9.07 2.89 -0.57
CA ILE A 53 -8.09 3.43 0.39
C ILE A 53 -8.60 3.28 1.83
N GLY A 54 -9.92 3.32 2.00
CA GLY A 54 -10.57 3.31 3.30
C GLY A 54 -10.56 1.93 3.97
N SER A 55 -9.88 1.87 5.11
CA SER A 55 -10.42 1.13 6.25
C SER A 55 -10.66 2.13 7.37
N LYS A 56 -11.62 1.85 8.24
CA LYS A 56 -11.91 2.67 9.42
C LYS A 56 -10.65 2.94 10.26
N GLU A 57 -9.70 2.00 10.28
CA GLU A 57 -8.42 2.16 10.95
C GLU A 57 -7.30 2.75 10.06
N GLY A 58 -7.42 2.76 8.73
CA GLY A 58 -6.36 3.16 7.78
C GLY A 58 -5.36 2.05 7.42
N ASP A 59 -5.67 0.81 7.76
CA ASP A 59 -4.81 -0.36 7.56
C ASP A 59 -4.58 -0.70 6.08
N LYS A 60 -5.58 -0.54 5.20
CA LYS A 60 -5.40 -0.81 3.76
C LYS A 60 -4.33 0.08 3.14
N PHE A 61 -4.42 1.38 3.38
CA PHE A 61 -3.44 2.34 2.89
C PHE A 61 -2.06 2.11 3.52
N ARG A 62 -2.00 1.85 4.83
CA ARG A 62 -0.73 1.52 5.50
C ARG A 62 -0.09 0.27 4.91
N LYS A 63 -0.85 -0.82 4.72
CA LYS A 63 -0.35 -2.05 4.10
C LYS A 63 0.13 -1.82 2.67
N PHE A 64 -0.59 -1.02 1.89
CA PHE A 64 -0.16 -0.67 0.53
C PHE A 64 1.17 0.11 0.54
N ALA A 65 1.29 1.15 1.36
CA ALA A 65 2.52 1.93 1.50
C ALA A 65 3.69 1.11 2.06
N GLN A 66 3.41 0.24 3.03
CA GLN A 66 4.38 -0.74 3.56
C GLN A 66 4.80 -1.72 2.47
N GLY A 67 3.88 -2.12 1.59
CA GLY A 67 4.16 -2.97 0.45
C GLY A 67 5.16 -2.32 -0.50
N LEU A 68 4.95 -1.07 -0.89
CA LEU A 68 5.91 -0.33 -1.73
C LEU A 68 7.28 -0.18 -1.07
N THR A 69 7.29 0.07 0.25
CA THR A 69 8.53 0.16 1.03
C THR A 69 9.25 -1.19 1.06
N LEU A 70 8.51 -2.29 1.22
CA LEU A 70 9.03 -3.64 1.20
C LEU A 70 9.58 -4.00 -0.18
N ASP A 71 8.92 -3.60 -1.27
CA ASP A 71 9.41 -3.84 -2.64
C ASP A 71 10.77 -3.15 -2.86
N ASN A 72 10.92 -1.93 -2.37
CA ASN A 72 12.21 -1.22 -2.41
C ASN A 72 13.27 -1.90 -1.52
N LEU A 73 12.88 -2.36 -0.33
CA LEU A 73 13.76 -3.10 0.57
C LEU A 73 14.24 -4.41 -0.06
N VAL A 74 13.35 -5.16 -0.71
CA VAL A 74 13.66 -6.41 -1.42
C VAL A 74 14.63 -6.15 -2.57
N TRP A 75 14.43 -5.07 -3.32
CA TRP A 75 15.35 -4.67 -4.39
C TRP A 75 16.77 -4.41 -3.87
N LEU A 76 16.90 -3.62 -2.79
CA LEU A 76 18.19 -3.36 -2.13
C LEU A 76 18.81 -4.65 -1.57
N ALA A 77 18.00 -5.50 -0.93
CA ALA A 77 18.46 -6.76 -0.36
C ALA A 77 18.97 -7.72 -1.43
N ASN A 78 18.34 -7.76 -2.61
CA ASN A 78 18.79 -8.57 -3.74
C ASN A 78 20.13 -8.11 -4.32
N HIS A 79 20.34 -6.79 -4.39
CA HIS A 79 21.65 -6.25 -4.76
C HIS A 79 22.73 -6.75 -3.80
N GLN A 80 22.43 -6.78 -2.50
CA GLN A 80 23.37 -7.23 -1.48
C GLN A 80 23.56 -8.75 -1.48
N LEU A 81 22.49 -9.54 -1.65
CA LEU A 81 22.56 -11.00 -1.82
C LEU A 81 23.38 -11.41 -3.03
N THR A 82 23.27 -10.66 -4.13
CA THR A 82 24.06 -10.91 -5.34
C THR A 82 25.55 -10.72 -5.09
N ARG A 83 25.92 -9.73 -4.27
CA ARG A 83 27.32 -9.50 -3.85
C ARG A 83 27.82 -10.56 -2.87
N LEU A 84 26.95 -11.10 -2.01
CA LEU A 84 27.28 -12.06 -0.96
C LEU A 84 27.46 -13.48 -1.53
N HIS A 85 26.43 -14.03 -2.17
CA HIS A 85 26.40 -15.45 -2.53
C HIS A 85 25.71 -15.76 -3.87
N GLY A 86 25.06 -14.78 -4.53
CA GLY A 86 24.56 -14.89 -5.91
C GLY A 86 23.52 -15.99 -6.23
N ARG A 87 23.26 -16.91 -5.31
CA ARG A 87 22.36 -18.07 -5.47
C ARG A 87 20.92 -17.75 -5.14
N TYR A 88 20.71 -16.92 -4.12
CA TYR A 88 19.40 -16.61 -3.58
C TYR A 88 18.95 -15.21 -3.98
N LEU A 89 17.69 -15.11 -4.39
CA LEU A 89 16.99 -13.84 -4.57
C LEU A 89 15.77 -13.82 -3.65
N LEU A 90 15.41 -12.65 -3.17
CA LEU A 90 14.19 -12.38 -2.42
C LEU A 90 13.13 -11.85 -3.38
N GLN A 91 11.90 -12.31 -3.17
CA GLN A 91 10.73 -11.74 -3.81
C GLN A 91 9.63 -11.55 -2.77
N ARG A 92 8.77 -10.56 -3.01
CA ARG A 92 7.58 -10.39 -2.20
C ARG A 92 6.48 -11.31 -2.71
N LYS A 93 5.78 -11.97 -1.79
CA LYS A 93 4.62 -12.78 -2.10
C LYS A 93 3.48 -11.90 -2.61
N ALA A 94 2.74 -12.36 -3.62
CA ALA A 94 1.60 -11.64 -4.18
C ALA A 94 0.38 -11.55 -3.24
N SER A 95 0.49 -12.05 -2.00
CA SER A 95 -0.58 -11.98 -1.01
C SER A 95 -0.65 -10.59 -0.35
N ASP A 96 -1.78 -10.30 0.27
CA ASP A 96 -2.01 -9.06 1.04
C ASP A 96 -1.23 -9.02 2.38
N ALA A 97 -0.39 -10.04 2.60
CA ALA A 97 0.53 -10.14 3.72
C ALA A 97 1.91 -9.63 3.28
N LEU A 98 2.60 -8.92 4.16
CA LEU A 98 3.98 -8.46 3.96
C LEU A 98 4.97 -9.63 4.14
N GLU A 99 4.80 -10.67 3.32
CA GLU A 99 5.59 -11.90 3.35
C GLU A 99 6.62 -11.91 2.23
N LEU A 100 7.79 -12.50 2.52
CA LEU A 100 8.90 -12.69 1.60
C LEU A 100 9.06 -14.16 1.27
N GLU A 101 9.47 -14.43 0.04
CA GLU A 101 9.84 -15.74 -0.48
C GLU A 101 11.27 -15.67 -1.02
N VAL A 102 11.96 -16.82 -1.02
CA VAL A 102 13.30 -16.95 -1.60
C VAL A 102 13.20 -17.73 -2.90
N VAL A 103 13.88 -17.23 -3.92
CA VAL A 103 14.07 -17.87 -5.21
C VAL A 103 15.48 -18.46 -5.25
N ASP A 104 15.57 -19.78 -5.39
CA ASP A 104 16.85 -20.49 -5.56
C ASP A 104 17.16 -20.61 -7.06
N THR A 105 18.10 -19.78 -7.53
CA THR A 105 18.50 -19.71 -8.95
C THR A 105 19.19 -21.00 -9.42
N TRP A 106 19.75 -21.80 -8.50
CA TRP A 106 20.40 -23.08 -8.85
C TRP A 106 19.40 -24.23 -9.00
N GLN A 107 18.16 -24.03 -8.56
CA GLN A 107 17.08 -25.00 -8.68
C GLN A 107 16.01 -24.54 -9.67
N ALA A 108 16.44 -24.05 -10.84
CA ALA A 108 15.53 -23.57 -11.90
C ALA A 108 14.51 -22.54 -11.38
N ASP A 109 14.99 -21.57 -10.60
CA ASP A 109 14.20 -20.51 -9.98
C ASP A 109 13.08 -21.03 -9.07
N ALA A 110 13.36 -22.10 -8.32
CA ALA A 110 12.41 -22.65 -7.37
C ALA A 110 12.09 -21.64 -6.25
N VAL A 111 10.81 -21.32 -6.11
CA VAL A 111 10.28 -20.45 -5.06
C VAL A 111 10.08 -21.25 -3.77
N ARG A 112 10.65 -20.77 -2.67
CA ARG A 112 10.61 -21.39 -1.35
C ARG A 112 10.19 -20.37 -0.29
N ASP A 113 9.50 -20.88 0.73
CA ASP A 113 9.19 -20.10 1.93
C ASP A 113 10.49 -19.92 2.75
N THR A 114 10.67 -18.74 3.35
CA THR A 114 11.83 -18.42 4.19
C THR A 114 11.99 -19.39 5.37
N ARG A 115 10.90 -20.05 5.79
CA ARG A 115 10.91 -21.09 6.83
C ARG A 115 11.60 -22.40 6.45
N THR A 116 11.85 -22.63 5.16
CA THR A 116 12.45 -23.88 4.67
C THR A 116 13.96 -23.78 4.43
N LEU A 117 14.55 -22.62 4.71
CA LEU A 117 15.98 -22.35 4.56
C LEU A 117 16.78 -23.04 5.66
N SER A 118 18.02 -23.42 5.35
CA SER A 118 18.99 -23.86 6.35
C SER A 118 19.45 -22.70 7.25
N GLY A 119 20.13 -23.01 8.35
CA GLY A 119 20.62 -22.01 9.31
C GLY A 119 21.52 -20.95 8.66
N GLY A 120 22.49 -21.38 7.84
CA GLY A 120 23.39 -20.47 7.12
C GLY A 120 22.69 -19.65 6.04
N GLU A 121 21.71 -20.24 5.32
CA GLU A 121 20.93 -19.53 4.31
C GLU A 121 20.05 -18.43 4.92
N SER A 122 19.40 -18.74 6.04
CA SER A 122 18.60 -17.79 6.80
C SER A 122 19.43 -16.63 7.33
N PHE A 123 20.68 -16.90 7.74
CA PHE A 123 21.62 -15.88 8.17
C PHE A 123 21.99 -14.93 7.03
N LEU A 124 22.36 -15.45 5.86
CA LEU A 124 22.69 -14.62 4.68
C LEU A 124 21.53 -13.72 4.26
N VAL A 125 20.32 -14.27 4.23
CA VAL A 125 19.10 -13.51 3.92
C VAL A 125 18.86 -12.41 4.94
N SER A 126 19.01 -12.72 6.23
CA SER A 126 18.81 -11.74 7.32
C SER A 126 19.87 -10.63 7.29
N LEU A 127 21.13 -10.97 7.03
CA LEU A 127 22.22 -10.01 6.89
C LEU A 127 22.01 -9.07 5.70
N ALA A 128 21.68 -9.62 4.53
CA ALA A 128 21.40 -8.82 3.34
C ALA A 128 20.21 -7.87 3.55
N LEU A 129 19.16 -8.35 4.23
CA LEU A 129 17.99 -7.52 4.58
C LEU A 129 18.35 -6.43 5.59
N ALA A 130 19.19 -6.72 6.58
CA ALA A 130 19.66 -5.74 7.56
C ALA A 130 20.49 -4.64 6.91
N LEU A 131 21.39 -5.00 5.99
CA LEU A 131 22.18 -4.03 5.20
C LEU A 131 21.28 -3.18 4.31
N ALA A 132 20.34 -3.79 3.60
CA ALA A 132 19.36 -3.09 2.78
C ALA A 132 18.48 -2.14 3.60
N LEU A 133 18.09 -2.53 4.82
CA LEU A 133 17.31 -1.68 5.72
C LEU A 133 18.13 -0.48 6.20
N SER A 134 19.41 -0.69 6.52
CA SER A 134 20.33 0.39 6.88
C SER A 134 20.44 1.41 5.73
N ASP A 135 20.59 0.94 4.49
CA ASP A 135 20.65 1.80 3.30
C ASP A 135 19.33 2.53 3.04
N LEU A 136 18.19 1.85 3.23
CA LEU A 136 16.86 2.44 3.07
C LEU A 136 16.58 3.57 4.08
N VAL A 137 17.05 3.43 5.32
CA VAL A 137 16.79 4.38 6.43
C VAL A 137 17.84 5.52 6.50
N SER A 138 19.01 5.33 5.87
CA SER A 138 20.13 6.29 5.84
C SER A 138 19.74 7.73 5.44
N HIS A 139 18.70 7.92 4.63
CA HIS A 139 18.21 9.26 4.25
C HIS A 139 17.42 10.02 5.34
N LYS A 140 16.94 9.36 6.40
CA LYS A 140 16.12 9.99 7.45
C LYS A 140 16.69 9.85 8.86
N THR A 141 17.43 8.79 9.16
CA THR A 141 18.02 8.56 10.50
C THR A 141 19.19 7.59 10.37
N ARG A 142 20.36 7.93 10.90
CA ARG A 142 21.52 7.01 10.90
C ARG A 142 21.26 5.85 11.85
N ILE A 143 21.32 4.63 11.35
CA ILE A 143 21.39 3.42 12.18
C ILE A 143 22.86 2.98 12.14
N ASP A 144 23.63 3.39 13.16
CA ASP A 144 25.08 3.16 13.25
C ASP A 144 25.44 1.87 14.02
N SER A 145 24.45 1.06 14.43
CA SER A 145 24.68 -0.17 15.19
C SER A 145 23.74 -1.28 14.74
N LEU A 146 24.32 -2.37 14.24
CA LEU A 146 23.64 -3.60 13.88
C LEU A 146 24.14 -4.71 14.81
N PHE A 147 23.28 -5.22 15.69
CA PHE A 147 23.59 -6.36 16.54
C PHE A 147 23.16 -7.65 15.83
N LEU A 148 24.12 -8.56 15.64
CA LEU A 148 23.91 -9.88 15.04
C LEU A 148 24.07 -10.92 16.16
N ASP A 149 22.97 -11.51 16.60
CA ASP A 149 22.95 -12.50 17.68
C ASP A 149 22.86 -13.92 17.09
N GLU A 150 23.70 -14.84 17.58
CA GLU A 150 23.53 -16.31 17.46
C GLU A 150 23.65 -17.00 16.06
N GLY A 151 24.01 -16.31 14.97
CA GLY A 151 24.01 -16.92 13.61
C GLY A 151 25.33 -17.51 13.08
N PHE A 152 26.47 -17.07 13.60
CA PHE A 152 27.79 -17.31 12.98
C PHE A 152 28.30 -18.76 13.08
N GLY A 153 27.85 -19.53 14.07
CA GLY A 153 28.33 -20.90 14.30
C GLY A 153 27.83 -21.95 13.30
N THR A 154 26.91 -21.57 12.40
CA THR A 154 26.30 -22.49 11.42
C THR A 154 26.76 -22.25 9.97
N LEU A 155 27.65 -21.27 9.78
CA LEU A 155 28.20 -20.90 8.48
C LEU A 155 29.54 -21.60 8.24
N ASP A 156 29.78 -21.98 7.00
CA ASP A 156 31.10 -22.32 6.51
C ASP A 156 31.99 -21.07 6.44
N SER A 157 33.29 -21.24 6.69
CA SER A 157 34.25 -20.15 6.79
C SER A 157 34.32 -19.27 5.52
N GLU A 158 34.12 -19.86 4.34
CA GLU A 158 34.12 -19.11 3.07
C GLU A 158 32.93 -18.16 2.96
N THR A 159 31.74 -18.57 3.40
CA THR A 159 30.54 -17.72 3.40
C THR A 159 30.65 -16.58 4.41
N LEU A 160 31.30 -16.84 5.55
CA LEU A 160 31.55 -15.81 6.56
C LEU A 160 32.54 -14.75 6.04
N ASP A 161 33.63 -15.16 5.42
CA ASP A 161 34.62 -14.24 4.85
C ASP A 161 34.00 -13.41 3.72
N ALA A 162 33.19 -14.01 2.85
CA ALA A 162 32.44 -13.27 1.81
C ALA A 162 31.46 -12.25 2.40
N ALA A 163 30.85 -12.57 3.54
CA ALA A 163 29.95 -11.68 4.26
C ALA A 163 30.68 -10.49 4.90
N LEU A 164 31.85 -10.74 5.51
CA LEU A 164 32.71 -9.71 6.09
C LEU A 164 33.30 -8.80 4.99
N ASP A 165 33.78 -9.37 3.88
CA ASP A 165 34.25 -8.59 2.73
C ASP A 165 33.15 -7.70 2.13
N ALA A 166 31.91 -8.20 2.08
CA ALA A 166 30.78 -7.42 1.60
C ALA A 166 30.40 -6.28 2.55
N LEU A 167 30.55 -6.50 3.87
CA LEU A 167 30.34 -5.51 4.92
C LEU A 167 31.40 -4.40 4.88
N ASP A 168 32.69 -4.76 4.86
CA ASP A 168 33.81 -3.80 4.79
C ASP A 168 33.68 -2.88 3.57
N ARG A 169 33.28 -3.44 2.42
CA ARG A 169 33.03 -2.65 1.21
C ARG A 169 31.82 -1.74 1.33
N ALA A 170 30.76 -2.15 2.03
CA ALA A 170 29.59 -1.30 2.26
C ALA A 170 29.90 -0.15 3.23
N GLU A 171 30.71 -0.39 4.26
CA GLU A 171 31.21 0.65 5.16
C GLU A 171 32.13 1.65 4.43
N CYS A 172 33.04 1.16 3.59
CA CYS A 172 33.94 2.01 2.81
C CYS A 172 33.19 2.88 1.78
N GLN A 173 32.17 2.35 1.10
CA GLN A 173 31.30 3.14 0.20
C GLN A 173 30.52 4.23 0.95
N ARG A 174 30.15 4.00 2.22
CA ARG A 174 29.51 5.02 3.07
C ARG A 174 30.50 6.07 3.57
N GLU A 175 31.81 5.79 3.60
CA GLU A 175 32.84 6.77 3.92
C GLU A 175 33.22 7.63 2.72
N ASP A 176 33.18 7.10 1.49
CA ASP A 176 33.45 7.88 0.28
C ASP A 176 32.38 8.95 0.00
N HIS A 177 31.10 8.66 0.29
CA HIS A 177 30.01 9.67 0.26
C HIS A 177 30.05 10.67 1.44
N ARG A 178 31.06 10.61 2.32
CA ARG A 178 31.34 11.63 3.36
C ARG A 178 32.44 12.62 2.96
N CYS A 179 33.13 12.41 1.83
CA CYS A 179 34.26 13.26 1.40
C CYS A 179 33.94 14.29 0.30
N ASP A 180 32.69 14.38 -0.16
CA ASP A 180 32.19 15.48 -1.02
C ASP A 180 31.24 16.42 -0.27
#